data_AF-A0A2G3K661-F1
#
_entry.id   AF-A0A2G3K661-F1
#
_cell.length_a   1.000
_cell.length_b   1.000
_cell.length_c   1.000
_cell.angle_alpha   90.00
_cell.angle_beta   90.00
_cell.angle_gamma   90.00
#
_symmetry.space_group_name_H-M   'P 1'
#
loop_
_entity.id
_entity.type
_entity.pdbx_description
1 polymer ?
#
loop_
_entity_poly.entity_id
_entity_poly.type
_entity_poly.pdbx_seq_one_letter_code
_entity_poly.pdbx_strand_id
1 'polypeptide(L)'
;MPLTTRNWATQAGYPQAGPALPTLPPSAQAGVSNAIGELQANHLFGGPGPTNVTATYGWRIDRQNAPAGFVNLSVQRNGVGAPSTVASVFLPTVLNIAPGPGGPAAQPFASRISELLRAVRRGLEESFATYAAGPPAQITRREVTGNFSS
;
A
#
# COMPACT_ATOMS: atom_id res chain seq x y z
N MET A 1 17.78 0.76 11.14
CA MET A 1 17.90 0.69 9.67
C MET A 1 16.71 1.44 9.09
N PRO A 2 16.90 2.35 8.12
CA PRO A 2 15.77 3.06 7.52
C PRO A 2 14.83 2.09 6.80
N LEU A 3 13.56 2.43 6.75
CA LEU A 3 12.55 1.58 6.16
C LEU A 3 12.61 1.59 4.65
N THR A 4 12.47 0.40 4.09
CA THR A 4 12.59 0.18 2.66
C THR A 4 11.46 -0.69 2.15
N THR A 5 11.21 -0.53 0.86
CA THR A 5 10.33 -1.39 0.10
C THR A 5 11.20 -2.36 -0.67
N ARG A 6 10.79 -3.63 -0.72
CA ARG A 6 11.39 -4.62 -1.62
C ARG A 6 10.34 -5.16 -2.57
N ASN A 7 10.79 -5.75 -3.67
CA ASN A 7 9.93 -6.61 -4.46
C ASN A 7 9.42 -7.72 -3.55
N TRP A 8 8.11 -7.91 -3.52
CA TRP A 8 7.54 -9.08 -2.88
C TRP A 8 7.97 -10.31 -3.68
N ALA A 9 9.00 -11.02 -3.19
CA ALA A 9 9.47 -12.25 -3.79
C ALA A 9 8.40 -13.32 -3.55
N THR A 10 7.91 -13.92 -4.64
CA THR A 10 6.97 -15.03 -4.57
C THR A 10 7.61 -16.19 -3.78
N GLN A 11 7.22 -16.38 -2.52
CA GLN A 11 7.23 -17.73 -1.96
C GLN A 11 6.32 -18.57 -2.88
N ALA A 12 6.73 -19.79 -3.22
CA ALA A 12 5.93 -20.69 -4.04
C ALA A 12 4.50 -20.75 -3.46
N GLY A 13 3.50 -20.32 -4.24
CA GLY A 13 2.08 -20.31 -3.82
C GLY A 13 1.44 -18.94 -3.54
N TYR A 14 2.17 -17.81 -3.62
CA TYR A 14 1.59 -16.46 -3.46
C TYR A 14 1.46 -15.71 -4.80
N PRO A 15 0.51 -14.76 -4.94
CA PRO A 15 0.05 -14.33 -6.26
C PRO A 15 1.17 -13.66 -7.07
N GLN A 16 1.26 -14.07 -8.33
CA GLN A 16 2.10 -13.51 -9.39
C GLN A 16 1.80 -12.00 -9.60
N ALA A 17 2.60 -11.37 -10.47
CA ALA A 17 2.33 -10.03 -11.01
C ALA A 17 0.82 -9.82 -11.19
N GLY A 18 0.30 -8.68 -10.73
CA GLY A 18 -1.14 -8.41 -10.79
C GLY A 18 -1.68 -8.54 -12.21
N PRO A 19 -2.99 -8.76 -12.39
CA PRO A 19 -3.58 -8.90 -13.71
C PRO A 19 -3.20 -7.71 -14.59
N ALA A 20 -2.91 -7.97 -15.87
CA ALA A 20 -2.64 -6.92 -16.84
C ALA A 20 -3.88 -6.01 -16.93
N LEU A 21 -3.67 -4.72 -16.70
CA LEU A 21 -4.73 -3.72 -16.73
C LEU A 21 -4.57 -2.81 -17.95
N PRO A 22 -5.66 -2.22 -18.45
CA PRO A 22 -5.61 -1.30 -19.58
C PRO A 22 -4.85 -0.03 -19.19
N THR A 23 -3.80 0.31 -19.96
CA THR A 23 -2.95 1.49 -19.74
C THR A 23 -3.76 2.75 -19.43
N LEU A 24 -3.44 3.41 -18.32
CA LEU A 24 -4.13 4.64 -17.93
C LEU A 24 -3.67 5.84 -18.77
N PRO A 25 -4.56 6.81 -19.05
CA PRO A 25 -4.12 8.08 -19.62
C PRO A 25 -3.17 8.82 -18.65
N PRO A 26 -2.23 9.65 -19.14
CA PRO A 26 -1.31 10.39 -18.28
C PRO A 26 -2.00 11.23 -17.20
N SER A 27 -3.18 11.78 -17.50
CA SER A 27 -4.00 12.55 -16.55
C SER A 27 -4.47 11.74 -15.33
N ALA A 28 -4.53 10.41 -15.44
CA ALA A 28 -4.86 9.52 -14.33
C ALA A 28 -3.68 9.29 -13.37
N GLN A 29 -2.42 9.52 -13.79
CA GLN A 29 -1.25 9.38 -12.91
C GLN A 29 -1.32 10.35 -11.72
N ALA A 30 -1.67 11.61 -11.98
CA ALA A 30 -1.85 12.61 -10.93
C ALA A 30 -2.97 12.20 -9.95
N GLY A 31 -4.08 11.65 -10.45
CA GLY A 31 -5.17 11.16 -9.60
C GLY A 31 -4.75 10.01 -8.68
N VAL A 32 -3.94 9.08 -9.19
CA VAL A 32 -3.39 7.97 -8.41
C VAL A 32 -2.45 8.48 -7.31
N SER A 33 -1.48 9.32 -7.65
CA SER A 33 -0.53 9.86 -6.67
C SER A 33 -1.22 10.74 -5.61
N ASN A 34 -2.24 11.50 -5.98
CA ASN A 34 -3.04 12.26 -5.02
C ASN A 34 -3.80 11.34 -4.05
N ALA A 35 -4.40 10.25 -4.55
CA ALA A 35 -5.06 9.27 -3.68
C ALA A 35 -4.07 8.57 -2.72
N ILE A 36 -2.85 8.30 -3.17
CA ILE A 36 -1.76 7.80 -2.31
C ILE A 36 -1.39 8.84 -1.24
N GLY A 37 -1.34 10.11 -1.60
CA GLY A 37 -1.08 11.24 -0.69
C GLY A 37 -2.12 11.39 0.42
N GLU A 38 -3.39 11.05 0.16
CA GLU A 38 -4.49 11.09 1.12
C GLU A 38 -4.49 9.92 2.12
N LEU A 39 -3.61 8.92 1.95
CA LEU A 39 -3.51 7.81 2.89
C LEU A 39 -3.08 8.31 4.28
N GLN A 40 -3.79 7.93 5.34
CA GLN A 40 -3.50 8.33 6.71
C GLN A 40 -3.05 7.13 7.55
N ALA A 41 -2.48 7.37 8.73
CA ALA A 41 -1.96 6.32 9.60
C ALA A 41 -3.03 5.30 10.06
N ASN A 42 -4.22 5.79 10.39
CA ASN A 42 -5.39 4.99 10.76
C ASN A 42 -5.93 4.13 9.59
N HIS A 43 -5.45 4.34 8.37
CA HIS A 43 -5.83 3.57 7.19
C HIS A 43 -4.97 2.30 7.01
N LEU A 44 -3.79 2.26 7.62
CA LEU A 44 -2.78 1.22 7.39
C LEU A 44 -3.21 -0.13 7.98
N PHE A 45 -3.80 -0.09 9.16
CA PHE A 45 -4.31 -1.24 9.90
C PHE A 45 -5.79 -1.01 10.24
N GLY A 46 -6.57 -2.07 10.34
CA GLY A 46 -7.98 -1.95 10.73
C GLY A 46 -8.67 -3.30 10.79
N GLY A 47 -9.99 -3.28 11.01
CA GLY A 47 -10.82 -4.49 11.15
C GLY A 47 -10.75 -5.44 9.94
N PRO A 48 -11.06 -6.73 10.14
CA PRO A 48 -10.98 -7.75 9.09
C PRO A 48 -11.94 -7.48 7.94
N GLY A 49 -11.52 -7.83 6.73
CA GLY A 49 -12.32 -7.76 5.51
C GLY A 49 -11.97 -6.60 4.58
N PRO A 50 -12.42 -6.65 3.32
CA PRO A 50 -12.14 -5.60 2.36
C PRO A 50 -12.83 -4.31 2.79
N THR A 51 -12.07 -3.24 2.95
CA THR A 51 -12.60 -1.94 3.36
C THR A 51 -12.04 -0.87 2.44
N ASN A 52 -12.92 0.00 1.94
CA ASN A 52 -12.50 1.24 1.33
C ASN A 52 -11.91 2.14 2.40
N VAL A 53 -10.66 2.53 2.22
CA VAL A 53 -9.93 3.29 3.24
C VAL A 53 -9.77 4.76 2.88
N THR A 54 -9.79 5.07 1.58
CA THR A 54 -9.97 6.44 1.08
C THR A 54 -10.52 6.39 -0.34
N ALA A 55 -11.24 7.44 -0.76
CA ALA A 55 -11.78 7.58 -2.10
C ALA A 55 -11.72 9.06 -2.54
N THR A 56 -10.78 9.40 -3.41
CA THR A 56 -10.51 10.77 -3.85
C THR A 56 -10.11 10.79 -5.33
N TYR A 57 -10.48 11.85 -6.07
CA TYR A 57 -10.07 12.06 -7.46
C TYR A 57 -10.41 10.91 -8.43
N GLY A 58 -11.48 10.16 -8.16
CA GLY A 58 -11.87 9.00 -8.99
C GLY A 58 -11.07 7.73 -8.71
N TRP A 59 -10.23 7.74 -7.67
CA TRP A 59 -9.44 6.62 -7.19
C TRP A 59 -9.80 6.30 -5.75
N ARG A 60 -9.55 5.07 -5.33
CA ARG A 60 -9.67 4.61 -3.96
C ARG A 60 -8.50 3.76 -3.55
N ILE A 61 -8.24 3.73 -2.25
CA ILE A 61 -7.35 2.73 -1.65
C ILE A 61 -8.22 1.78 -0.86
N ASP A 62 -8.14 0.51 -1.22
CA ASP A 62 -8.86 -0.55 -0.53
C ASP A 62 -7.85 -1.44 0.21
N ARG A 63 -8.18 -1.78 1.46
CA ARG A 63 -7.60 -2.95 2.11
C ARG A 63 -8.23 -4.18 1.48
N GLN A 64 -7.43 -5.10 0.96
CA GLN A 64 -7.88 -6.32 0.30
C GLN A 64 -7.36 -7.57 0.99
N ASN A 65 -7.88 -8.73 0.57
CA ASN A 65 -7.38 -10.03 1.00
C ASN A 65 -5.86 -10.10 0.78
N ALA A 66 -5.18 -10.54 1.81
CA ALA A 66 -3.73 -10.65 1.88
C ALA A 66 -3.34 -12.03 2.39
N PRO A 67 -2.11 -12.49 2.11
CA PRO A 67 -1.51 -13.62 2.80
C PRO A 67 -1.58 -13.48 4.32
N ALA A 68 -1.57 -14.61 5.02
CA ALA A 68 -1.50 -14.61 6.49
C ALA A 68 -0.30 -13.79 6.98
N GLY A 69 -0.54 -12.91 7.96
CA GLY A 69 0.50 -12.01 8.50
C GLY A 69 0.70 -10.71 7.72
N PHE A 70 -0.13 -10.40 6.71
CA PHE A 70 -0.04 -9.19 5.92
C PHE A 70 -1.38 -8.45 5.80
N VAL A 71 -1.30 -7.15 5.55
CA VAL A 71 -2.36 -6.32 5.00
C VAL A 71 -1.99 -5.98 3.57
N ASN A 72 -2.94 -6.07 2.65
CA ASN A 72 -2.76 -5.63 1.26
C ASN A 72 -3.48 -4.30 1.08
N LEU A 73 -2.73 -3.23 0.83
CA LEU A 73 -3.28 -1.95 0.41
C LEU A 73 -3.17 -1.85 -1.11
N SER A 74 -4.29 -1.59 -1.76
CA SER A 74 -4.42 -1.59 -3.21
C SER A 74 -5.07 -0.32 -3.71
N VAL A 75 -4.48 0.33 -4.73
CA VAL A 75 -5.10 1.49 -5.38
C VAL A 75 -5.99 1.01 -6.51
N GLN A 76 -7.25 1.45 -6.52
CA GLN A 76 -8.27 1.03 -7.48
C GLN A 76 -9.02 2.23 -8.04
N ARG A 77 -9.60 2.05 -9.22
CA ARG A 77 -10.48 3.05 -9.82
C ARG A 77 -11.88 3.01 -9.19
N ASN A 78 -12.44 4.17 -8.89
CA ASN A 78 -13.80 4.27 -8.33
C ASN A 78 -14.85 3.81 -9.35
N GLY A 79 -15.89 3.14 -8.86
CA GLY A 79 -17.01 2.68 -9.69
C GLY A 79 -16.69 1.56 -10.69
N VAL A 80 -15.45 1.03 -10.69
CA VAL A 80 -15.04 -0.08 -11.57
C VAL A 80 -14.99 -1.38 -10.79
N GLY A 81 -15.62 -2.44 -11.33
CA GLY A 81 -15.52 -3.80 -10.82
C GLY A 81 -14.12 -4.38 -11.01
N ALA A 82 -13.75 -5.40 -10.24
CA ALA A 82 -12.44 -6.04 -10.38
C ALA A 82 -12.26 -6.64 -11.80
N PRO A 83 -11.05 -6.61 -12.38
CA PRO A 83 -9.80 -6.04 -11.84
C PRO A 83 -9.60 -4.56 -12.20
N SER A 84 -9.24 -3.73 -11.22
CA SER A 84 -8.95 -2.30 -11.41
C SER A 84 -7.75 -1.80 -10.59
N THR A 85 -6.93 -2.73 -10.08
CA THR A 85 -5.82 -2.45 -9.15
C THR A 85 -4.54 -2.00 -9.85
N VAL A 86 -4.20 -0.72 -9.73
CA VAL A 86 -3.06 -0.11 -10.45
C VAL A 86 -1.80 0.03 -9.61
N ALA A 87 -1.89 -0.24 -8.31
CA ALA A 87 -0.76 -0.31 -7.39
C ALA A 87 -1.12 -1.20 -6.19
N SER A 88 -0.13 -1.89 -5.61
CA SER A 88 -0.33 -2.69 -4.39
C SER A 88 0.93 -2.75 -3.53
N VAL A 89 0.72 -2.67 -2.23
CA VAL A 89 1.76 -2.87 -1.22
C VAL A 89 1.26 -3.81 -0.12
N PHE A 90 2.13 -4.75 0.25
CA PHE A 90 1.98 -5.62 1.41
C PHE A 90 2.63 -4.99 2.62
N LEU A 91 1.86 -4.89 3.68
CA LEU A 91 2.27 -4.38 4.97
C LEU A 91 2.23 -5.53 5.99
N PRO A 92 3.38 -5.96 6.53
CA PRO A 92 3.39 -6.99 7.58
C PRO A 92 2.58 -6.56 8.81
N THR A 93 1.69 -7.44 9.31
CA THR A 93 0.84 -7.13 10.48
C THR A 93 1.64 -7.03 11.76
N VAL A 94 2.85 -7.61 11.83
CA VAL A 94 3.79 -7.47 12.96
C VAL A 94 4.22 -6.01 13.19
N LEU A 95 3.99 -5.14 12.20
CA LEU A 95 4.28 -3.71 12.30
C LEU A 95 3.14 -2.92 12.95
N ASN A 96 1.97 -3.55 13.14
CA ASN A 96 0.84 -3.02 13.90
C ASN A 96 1.11 -3.14 15.41
N ILE A 97 1.97 -2.27 15.92
CA ILE A 97 2.32 -2.25 17.34
C ILE A 97 1.48 -1.17 18.01
N ALA A 98 0.81 -1.51 19.12
CA ALA A 98 0.02 -0.55 19.87
C ALA A 98 0.90 0.56 20.48
N PRO A 99 0.38 1.79 20.64
CA PRO A 99 1.06 2.80 21.43
C PRO A 99 1.29 2.26 22.85
N GLY A 100 2.54 2.31 23.32
CA GLY A 100 2.87 1.99 24.71
C GLY A 100 2.16 2.94 25.68
N PRO A 101 2.02 2.56 26.97
CA PRO A 101 1.37 3.42 27.97
C PRO A 101 2.02 4.81 27.99
N GLY A 102 1.17 5.85 27.95
CA GLY A 102 1.53 7.23 27.66
C GLY A 102 2.69 7.76 28.52
N GLY A 103 3.79 8.08 27.85
CA GLY A 103 5.03 8.65 28.39
C GLY A 103 5.94 9.03 27.22
N PRO A 104 7.25 9.25 27.41
CA PRO A 104 8.21 9.53 26.35
C PRO A 104 8.17 8.52 25.17
N ALA A 105 7.58 7.34 25.37
CA ALA A 105 7.30 6.31 24.37
C ALA A 105 6.18 6.65 23.35
N ALA A 106 5.37 7.69 23.56
CA ALA A 106 4.34 8.12 22.60
C ALA A 106 4.94 8.87 21.38
N GLN A 107 6.07 9.55 21.56
CA GLN A 107 6.81 10.23 20.49
C GLN A 107 7.46 9.23 19.51
N PRO A 108 8.17 8.16 19.96
CA PRO A 108 8.62 7.06 19.13
C PRO A 108 7.49 6.38 18.34
N PHE A 109 6.30 6.26 18.94
CA PHE A 109 5.13 5.73 18.24
C PHE A 109 4.69 6.64 17.08
N ALA A 110 4.60 7.95 17.29
CA ALA A 110 4.23 8.91 16.24
C ALA A 110 5.27 9.00 15.11
N SER A 111 6.58 8.99 15.44
CA SER A 111 7.65 8.97 14.43
C SER A 111 7.61 7.68 13.63
N ARG A 112 7.45 6.53 14.29
CA ARG A 112 7.31 5.23 13.65
C ARG A 112 6.13 5.15 12.70
N ILE A 113 4.97 5.63 13.13
CA ILE A 113 3.76 5.61 12.30
C ILE A 113 3.92 6.53 11.09
N SER A 114 4.59 7.67 11.24
CA SER A 114 4.90 8.57 10.14
C SER A 114 5.90 7.95 9.15
N GLU A 115 6.93 7.29 9.66
CA GLU A 115 7.89 6.51 8.88
C GLU A 115 7.21 5.37 8.12
N LEU A 116 6.29 4.66 8.77
CA LEU A 116 5.49 3.60 8.17
C LEU A 116 4.59 4.11 7.06
N LEU A 117 3.89 5.20 7.31
CA LEU A 117 3.06 5.83 6.29
C LEU A 117 3.90 6.24 5.07
N ARG A 118 5.09 6.80 5.29
CA ARG A 118 6.02 7.15 4.22
C ARG A 118 6.49 5.92 3.44
N ALA A 119 6.82 4.82 4.10
CA ALA A 119 7.24 3.58 3.45
C ALA A 119 6.11 2.94 2.63
N VAL A 120 4.88 2.95 3.16
CA VAL A 120 3.69 2.44 2.46
C VAL A 120 3.39 3.28 1.21
N ARG A 121 3.37 4.61 1.34
CA ARG A 121 3.15 5.52 0.19
C ARG A 121 4.22 5.31 -0.88
N ARG A 122 5.48 5.23 -0.48
CA ARG A 122 6.60 4.92 -1.38
C ARG A 122 6.40 3.57 -2.09
N GLY A 123 5.98 2.53 -1.38
CA GLY A 123 5.72 1.21 -1.96
C GLY A 123 4.58 1.21 -2.98
N LEU A 124 3.54 2.01 -2.74
CA LEU A 124 2.45 2.20 -3.70
C LEU A 124 2.94 2.93 -4.96
N GLU A 125 3.71 4.02 -4.81
CA GLU A 125 4.29 4.75 -5.95
C GLU A 125 5.27 3.87 -6.75
N GLU A 126 6.14 3.10 -6.08
CA GLU A 126 7.05 2.16 -6.74
C GLU A 126 6.34 0.98 -7.41
N SER A 127 5.16 0.60 -6.93
CA SER A 127 4.28 -0.37 -7.59
C SER A 127 3.61 0.26 -8.82
N PHE A 128 3.09 1.48 -8.68
CA PHE A 128 2.48 2.23 -9.76
C PHE A 128 3.45 2.55 -10.91
N ALA A 129 4.72 2.84 -10.59
CA ALA A 129 5.76 3.05 -11.58
C ALA A 129 5.95 1.82 -12.50
N THR A 130 5.78 0.61 -11.96
CA THR A 130 5.86 -0.63 -12.78
C THR A 130 4.66 -0.78 -13.70
N TYR A 131 3.49 -0.33 -13.25
CA TYR A 131 2.29 -0.24 -14.09
C TYR A 131 2.48 0.78 -15.23
N ALA A 132 3.10 1.93 -14.93
CA ALA A 132 3.38 2.98 -15.90
C ALA A 132 4.51 2.64 -16.90
N ALA A 133 5.25 1.55 -16.70
CA ALA A 133 6.42 1.20 -17.51
C ALA A 133 6.09 0.69 -18.92
N GLY A 134 4.83 0.39 -19.22
CA GLY A 134 4.36 0.09 -20.57
C GLY A 134 3.47 -1.16 -20.66
N PRO A 135 2.98 -1.49 -21.87
CA PRO A 135 2.07 -2.63 -22.08
C PRO A 135 2.80 -3.99 -22.09
N PRO A 136 2.19 -5.06 -21.53
CA PRO A 136 0.97 -5.04 -20.74
C PRO A 136 1.24 -4.39 -19.37
N ALA A 137 0.39 -3.44 -18.97
CA ALA A 137 0.59 -2.73 -17.72
C ALA A 137 0.32 -3.70 -16.55
N GLN A 138 1.42 -4.12 -15.91
CA GLN A 138 1.43 -5.06 -14.80
C GLN A 138 1.97 -4.38 -13.56
N ILE A 139 1.44 -4.75 -12.40
CA ILE A 139 1.95 -4.25 -11.12
C ILE A 139 2.93 -5.25 -10.51
N THR A 140 4.09 -4.74 -10.13
CA THR A 140 4.96 -5.41 -9.15
C THR A 140 4.46 -5.05 -7.76
N ARG A 141 4.13 -6.08 -6.98
CA ARG A 141 3.73 -5.89 -5.59
C ARG A 141 4.97 -5.59 -4.74
N ARG A 142 4.87 -4.57 -3.89
CA ARG A 142 5.94 -4.20 -2.96
C ARG A 142 5.62 -4.72 -1.57
N GLU A 143 6.65 -4.97 -0.78
CA GLU A 143 6.53 -5.28 0.64
C GLU A 143 7.26 -4.22 1.45
N VAL A 144 6.62 -3.72 2.50
CA VAL A 144 7.28 -2.86 3.49
C VAL A 144 8.16 -3.71 4.40
N THR A 145 9.43 -3.35 4.49
CA THR A 145 10.44 -4.06 5.29
C THR A 145 11.31 -3.11 6.12
N GLY A 146 11.95 -3.65 7.17
CA GLY A 146 12.92 -2.94 8.01
C GLY A 146 12.49 -2.80 9.46
N ASN A 147 13.35 -2.15 10.26
CA ASN A 147 13.11 -1.87 11.68
C ASN A 147 12.73 -0.39 11.85
N PHE A 148 11.52 -0.12 12.32
CA PHE A 148 11.02 1.23 12.62
C PHE A 148 11.66 1.79 13.89
N SER A 149 11.68 3.11 14.06
CA SER A 149 12.02 3.73 15.34
C SER A 149 11.18 3.10 16.47
N SER A 150 11.86 2.67 17.54
CA SER A 150 11.30 2.04 18.74
C SER A 150 11.06 3.06 19.84
#